data_AF-A0A4W5N1R1-F1
#
_entry.id   AF-A0A4W5N1R1-F1
#
_cell.length_a   1.000
_cell.length_b   1.000
_cell.length_c   1.000
_cell.angle_alpha   90.00
_cell.angle_beta   90.00
_cell.angle_gamma   90.00
#
_symmetry.space_group_name_H-M   'P 1'
#
loop_
_entity.id
_entity.type
_entity.pdbx_description
1 polymer ?
#
loop_
_entity_poly.entity_id
_entity_poly.type
_entity_poly.pdbx_seq_one_letter_code
_entity_poly.pdbx_strand_id
1 'polypeptide(L)'
;MTYKISLRSHQQPSYSSVPPLVFSLSLFLSLSLSLSLSLSLSVSLSICRSLSLSLAVSFFLSLPVSATLGLSFSLSLSLCLSLSLSLCLSVCLSVWFLWRFRFLMYLQEYEARAGKAGSGGTSPTQPQHGRRKNLDFEPLSTTALILEDRPSNLPAKPVEEAQRHRQEYDEMVAEAKKRELKEAQRKRKEMKERFKQEDSIANAMVVWNHDILPNWDNMRNTRRVRELWWQGLPPNVRGKVWSLAIGNELNITPELYDIFLSRAKERWRSFSETGSEADDGASLADRESSLDLIKLDISRTFPPLFIFQKGGPYHDLLHSVLGAYTCYRPDVGYVQGMSFIAAVLILNLDEADAFIAFANLLNKPCQLAFFRVDHDLMLKYFAAFEVFFEENLPRLFNHFQNSNLTPDLYLIDWIFTLYSKSLPLDVACRVWDVFCRDGEEFLFRTGLGILRLYEDVLLQMDFIHSAQFLTRLPEDIDSDRLFACIAAMPMLNGNKKWSQVSSSKHKKTGK
;
A
#
# COMPACT_ATOMS: atom_id res chain seq x y z
N MET A 1 46.23 -39.68 52.33
CA MET A 1 44.85 -39.94 52.78
C MET A 1 43.90 -39.43 51.71
N THR A 2 43.41 -40.28 50.82
CA THR A 2 42.14 -41.06 50.91
C THR A 2 40.87 -40.25 50.64
N TYR A 3 40.22 -40.62 49.51
CA TYR A 3 38.77 -40.66 49.20
C TYR A 3 37.97 -39.34 49.16
N LYS A 4 36.87 -39.15 48.41
CA LYS A 4 36.18 -39.68 47.20
C LYS A 4 34.73 -39.12 47.30
N ILE A 5 34.03 -39.01 46.16
CA ILE A 5 32.54 -39.09 45.99
C ILE A 5 31.76 -37.80 46.35
N SER A 6 31.15 -37.06 45.42
CA SER A 6 30.07 -37.34 44.43
C SER A 6 28.64 -37.22 45.01
N LEU A 7 27.79 -36.44 44.33
CA LEU A 7 26.35 -36.64 44.00
C LEU A 7 25.74 -35.25 43.64
N ARG A 8 25.29 -34.91 42.42
CA ARG A 8 24.25 -35.45 41.51
C ARG A 8 22.85 -34.84 41.77
N SER A 9 22.37 -34.02 40.83
CA SER A 9 20.98 -33.98 40.31
C SER A 9 20.86 -32.89 39.21
N HIS A 10 20.67 -33.29 37.93
CA HIS A 10 19.43 -33.12 37.13
C HIS A 10 18.87 -31.68 37.14
N GLN A 11 18.78 -30.95 36.01
CA GLN A 11 17.71 -31.07 35.00
C GLN A 11 17.98 -30.11 33.81
N GLN A 12 17.63 -30.52 32.58
CA GLN A 12 17.40 -29.67 31.40
C GLN A 12 16.06 -28.90 31.53
N PRO A 13 15.68 -27.88 30.70
CA PRO A 13 15.99 -27.76 29.26
C PRO A 13 16.26 -26.34 28.67
N SER A 14 16.80 -26.36 27.44
CA SER A 14 16.70 -25.42 26.30
C SER A 14 16.22 -23.96 26.48
N TYR A 15 16.93 -22.98 25.88
CA TYR A 15 16.53 -22.31 24.62
C TYR A 15 17.60 -21.28 24.16
N SER A 16 17.69 -21.16 22.84
CA SER A 16 18.43 -20.24 21.96
C SER A 16 18.79 -18.84 22.48
N SER A 17 19.98 -18.33 22.11
CA SER A 17 20.22 -16.88 22.04
C SER A 17 21.06 -16.48 20.82
N VAL A 18 20.52 -15.51 20.09
CA VAL A 18 21.06 -14.79 18.92
C VAL A 18 22.16 -13.81 19.40
N PRO A 19 23.23 -13.51 18.63
CA PRO A 19 24.39 -12.79 19.15
C PRO A 19 24.11 -11.31 19.53
N PRO A 20 24.91 -10.72 20.43
CA PRO A 20 24.52 -9.59 21.28
C PRO A 20 24.66 -8.21 20.62
N LEU A 21 25.20 -8.12 19.39
CA LEU A 21 25.69 -6.86 18.80
C LEU A 21 24.65 -6.07 17.97
N VAL A 22 23.74 -6.75 17.26
CA VAL A 22 22.68 -6.06 16.48
C VAL A 22 21.55 -5.60 17.41
N PHE A 23 21.23 -6.41 18.42
CA PHE A 23 20.27 -6.05 19.45
C PHE A 23 20.80 -4.91 20.34
N SER A 24 22.09 -4.93 20.69
CA SER A 24 22.68 -3.80 21.43
C SER A 24 22.78 -2.53 20.59
N LEU A 25 23.01 -2.61 19.27
CA LEU A 25 23.04 -1.43 18.41
C LEU A 25 21.65 -0.85 18.15
N SER A 26 20.63 -1.68 17.91
CA SER A 26 19.25 -1.22 17.74
C SER A 26 18.65 -0.71 19.05
N LEU A 27 18.96 -1.37 20.17
CA LEU A 27 18.61 -0.90 21.50
C LEU A 27 19.33 0.42 21.79
N PHE A 28 20.63 0.54 21.51
CA PHE A 28 21.37 1.79 21.69
C PHE A 28 20.83 2.93 20.81
N LEU A 29 20.47 2.66 19.56
CA LEU A 29 19.90 3.66 18.66
C LEU A 29 18.48 4.09 19.07
N SER A 30 17.64 3.14 19.47
CA SER A 30 16.27 3.44 19.94
C SER A 30 16.27 4.10 21.32
N LEU A 31 17.16 3.69 22.23
CA LEU A 31 17.33 4.34 23.52
C LEU A 31 17.92 5.74 23.35
N SER A 32 18.94 5.93 22.51
CA SER A 32 19.51 7.27 22.27
C SER A 32 18.53 8.19 21.55
N LEU A 33 17.74 7.70 20.60
CA LEU A 33 16.70 8.48 19.92
C LEU A 33 15.53 8.82 20.84
N SER A 34 15.06 7.86 21.65
CA SER A 34 13.98 8.11 22.61
C SER A 34 14.44 9.01 23.77
N LEU A 35 15.67 8.85 24.26
CA LEU A 35 16.24 9.70 25.30
C LEU A 35 16.49 11.12 24.76
N SER A 36 17.00 11.27 23.54
CA SER A 36 17.20 12.60 22.93
C SER A 36 15.88 13.30 22.61
N LEU A 37 14.86 12.57 22.12
CA LEU A 37 13.53 13.13 21.85
C LEU A 37 12.80 13.49 23.16
N SER A 38 12.87 12.65 24.18
CA SER A 38 12.25 12.93 25.48
C SER A 38 12.98 14.03 26.25
N LEU A 39 14.31 14.08 26.20
CA LEU A 39 15.10 15.15 26.83
C LEU A 39 14.89 16.48 26.10
N SER A 40 14.90 16.48 24.76
CA SER A 40 14.61 17.71 23.99
C SER A 40 13.19 18.20 24.22
N LEU A 41 12.18 17.31 24.21
CA LEU A 41 10.80 17.70 24.45
C LEU A 41 10.57 18.17 25.89
N SER A 42 11.17 17.51 26.88
CA SER A 42 11.05 17.89 28.30
C SER A 42 11.79 19.19 28.63
N VAL A 43 12.99 19.42 28.06
CA VAL A 43 13.71 20.68 28.18
C VAL A 43 12.98 21.81 27.44
N SER A 44 12.43 21.54 26.26
CA SER A 44 11.61 22.51 25.53
C SER A 44 10.36 22.90 26.32
N LEU A 45 9.63 21.93 26.88
CA LEU A 45 8.46 22.19 27.73
C LEU A 45 8.83 22.90 29.03
N SER A 46 9.95 22.54 29.66
CA SER A 46 10.36 23.14 30.94
C SER A 46 10.83 24.58 30.75
N ILE A 47 11.58 24.87 29.68
CA ILE A 47 12.00 26.23 29.29
C ILE A 47 10.79 27.06 28.86
N CYS A 48 9.87 26.50 28.06
CA CYS A 48 8.65 27.22 27.70
C CYS A 48 7.79 27.54 28.92
N ARG A 49 7.66 26.61 29.88
CA ARG A 49 6.94 26.84 31.14
C ARG A 49 7.65 27.85 32.04
N SER A 50 8.96 27.81 32.15
CA SER A 50 9.71 28.75 33.00
C SER A 50 9.75 30.16 32.40
N LEU A 51 9.90 30.31 31.08
CA LEU A 51 9.85 31.61 30.40
C LEU A 51 8.43 32.18 30.36
N SER A 52 7.41 31.38 30.06
CA SER A 52 6.03 31.86 30.09
C SER A 52 5.60 32.29 31.50
N LEU A 53 5.98 31.53 32.54
CA LEU A 53 5.66 31.88 33.92
C LEU A 53 6.47 33.09 34.39
N SER A 54 7.76 33.20 34.03
CA SER A 54 8.58 34.37 34.41
C SER A 54 8.18 35.65 33.67
N LEU A 55 7.84 35.59 32.37
CA LEU A 55 7.28 36.72 31.63
C LEU A 55 5.88 37.08 32.12
N ALA A 56 5.02 36.09 32.40
CA ALA A 56 3.70 36.37 32.97
C ALA A 56 3.83 37.05 34.33
N VAL A 57 4.68 36.57 35.24
CA VAL A 57 4.87 37.15 36.57
C VAL A 57 5.49 38.55 36.52
N SER A 58 6.47 38.78 35.63
CA SER A 58 7.10 40.11 35.49
C SER A 58 6.21 41.15 34.79
N PHE A 59 5.32 40.72 33.89
CA PHE A 59 4.42 41.62 33.14
C PHE A 59 3.08 41.88 33.86
N PHE A 60 2.55 40.90 34.62
CA PHE A 60 1.34 41.09 35.44
C PHE A 60 1.55 42.00 36.66
N LEU A 61 2.80 42.28 37.04
CA LEU A 61 3.14 43.29 38.04
C LEU A 61 3.17 44.73 37.47
N SER A 62 2.98 44.92 36.16
CA SER A 62 3.09 46.26 35.54
C SER A 62 2.30 46.45 34.23
N LEU A 63 0.95 46.53 34.30
CA LEU A 63 -0.04 47.14 33.35
C LEU A 63 -1.20 46.23 32.87
N PRO A 64 -2.34 46.81 32.40
CA PRO A 64 -3.66 46.20 32.55
C PRO A 64 -4.07 45.19 31.46
N VAL A 65 -5.02 44.35 31.86
CA VAL A 65 -5.21 42.93 31.52
C VAL A 65 -5.72 42.60 30.09
N SER A 66 -6.07 43.57 29.23
CA SER A 66 -6.70 43.22 27.93
C SER A 66 -5.74 43.22 26.73
N ALA A 67 -4.70 44.06 26.73
CA ALA A 67 -3.67 44.04 25.68
C ALA A 67 -2.58 42.98 25.92
N THR A 68 -2.38 42.59 27.19
CA THR A 68 -1.30 41.68 27.61
C THR A 68 -1.57 40.22 27.27
N LEU A 69 -2.83 39.77 27.30
CA LEU A 69 -3.23 38.38 27.00
C LEU A 69 -3.09 38.04 25.50
N GLY A 70 -3.46 38.94 24.59
CA GLY A 70 -3.36 38.71 23.14
C GLY A 70 -1.93 38.75 22.61
N LEU A 71 -1.13 39.70 23.09
CA LEU A 71 0.29 39.81 22.72
C LEU A 71 1.15 38.71 23.36
N SER A 72 0.89 38.33 24.61
CA SER A 72 1.65 37.24 25.26
C SER A 72 1.36 35.87 24.65
N PHE A 73 0.11 35.58 24.28
CA PHE A 73 -0.23 34.31 23.63
C PHE A 73 0.37 34.20 22.23
N SER A 74 0.33 35.27 21.44
CA SER A 74 0.90 35.29 20.09
C SER A 74 2.44 35.26 20.09
N LEU A 75 3.09 36.00 20.99
CA LEU A 75 4.56 35.96 21.15
C LEU A 75 5.03 34.62 21.71
N SER A 76 4.36 34.04 22.72
CA SER A 76 4.76 32.73 23.26
C SER A 76 4.56 31.60 22.26
N LEU A 77 3.47 31.62 21.49
CA LEU A 77 3.22 30.63 20.44
C LEU A 77 4.23 30.76 19.30
N SER A 78 4.50 31.98 18.82
CA SER A 78 5.48 32.22 17.75
C SER A 78 6.93 31.90 18.17
N LEU A 79 7.31 32.20 19.42
CA LEU A 79 8.63 31.85 19.93
C LEU A 79 8.77 30.34 20.13
N CYS A 80 7.73 29.67 20.63
CA CYS A 80 7.71 28.21 20.82
C CYS A 80 7.75 27.46 19.48
N LEU A 81 6.97 27.90 18.49
CA LEU A 81 7.02 27.35 17.13
C LEU A 81 8.37 27.60 16.46
N SER A 82 8.93 28.82 16.56
CA SER A 82 10.23 29.10 15.93
C SER A 82 11.38 28.35 16.58
N LEU A 83 11.40 28.25 17.91
CA LEU A 83 12.41 27.48 18.64
C LEU A 83 12.28 25.98 18.36
N SER A 84 11.07 25.41 18.42
CA SER A 84 10.86 23.99 18.12
C SER A 84 11.21 23.65 16.67
N LEU A 85 10.84 24.48 15.70
CA LEU A 85 11.21 24.27 14.29
C LEU A 85 12.72 24.38 14.10
N SER A 86 13.37 25.38 14.70
CA SER A 86 14.82 25.57 14.59
C SER A 86 15.61 24.43 15.22
N LEU A 87 15.17 23.92 16.38
CA LEU A 87 15.81 22.78 17.04
C LEU A 87 15.62 21.51 16.20
N CYS A 88 14.39 21.24 15.74
CA CYS A 88 14.10 20.10 14.86
C CYS A 88 14.93 20.16 13.58
N LEU A 89 15.01 21.32 12.92
CA LEU A 89 15.85 21.51 11.73
C LEU A 89 17.33 21.29 12.04
N SER A 90 17.84 21.80 13.17
CA SER A 90 19.25 21.60 13.57
C SER A 90 19.58 20.13 13.86
N VAL A 91 18.67 19.40 14.50
CA VAL A 91 18.81 17.97 14.80
C VAL A 91 18.70 17.16 13.51
N CYS A 92 17.71 17.44 12.66
CA CYS A 92 17.58 16.78 11.36
C CYS A 92 18.80 17.02 10.46
N LEU A 93 19.33 18.25 10.42
CA LEU A 93 20.53 18.58 9.65
C LEU A 93 21.78 17.90 10.22
N SER A 94 21.97 17.88 11.54
CA SER A 94 23.11 17.20 12.16
C SER A 94 23.06 15.68 11.96
N VAL A 95 21.88 15.06 12.04
CA VAL A 95 21.67 13.64 11.70
C VAL A 95 21.91 13.40 10.21
N TRP A 96 21.45 14.29 9.32
CA TRP A 96 21.72 14.20 7.89
C TRP A 96 23.21 14.34 7.56
N PHE A 97 23.92 15.27 8.21
CA PHE A 97 25.38 15.42 8.07
C PHE A 97 26.14 14.22 8.62
N LEU A 98 25.71 13.64 9.76
CA LEU A 98 26.29 12.40 10.30
C LEU A 98 26.06 11.23 9.35
N TRP A 99 24.87 11.11 8.75
CA TRP A 99 24.56 10.06 7.79
C TRP A 99 25.34 10.25 6.48
N ARG A 100 25.47 11.49 6.01
CA ARG A 100 26.26 11.84 4.83
C ARG A 100 27.76 11.66 5.06
N PHE A 101 28.29 11.98 6.23
CA PHE A 101 29.68 11.72 6.60
C PHE A 101 29.96 10.21 6.70
N ARG A 102 29.03 9.45 7.29
CA ARG A 102 29.12 7.98 7.36
C ARG A 102 29.01 7.33 5.98
N PHE A 103 28.18 7.88 5.09
CA PHE A 103 28.06 7.47 3.69
C PHE A 103 29.32 7.81 2.89
N LEU A 104 29.94 8.97 3.11
CA LEU A 104 31.21 9.34 2.48
C LEU A 104 32.37 8.47 2.98
N MET A 105 32.41 8.12 4.26
CA MET A 105 33.38 7.14 4.79
C MET A 105 33.16 5.76 4.16
N TYR A 106 31.90 5.34 4.02
CA TYR A 106 31.55 4.09 3.33
C TYR A 106 31.97 4.09 1.85
N LEU A 107 31.83 5.23 1.16
CA LEU A 107 32.28 5.43 -0.22
C LEU A 107 33.81 5.41 -0.33
N GLN A 108 34.52 6.05 0.59
CA GLN A 108 35.98 6.05 0.62
C GLN A 108 36.53 4.64 0.91
N GLU A 109 35.83 3.87 1.75
CA GLU A 109 36.15 2.47 2.03
C GLU A 109 35.79 1.55 0.84
N TYR A 110 34.72 1.87 0.10
CA TYR A 110 34.36 1.20 -1.15
C TYR A 110 35.39 1.47 -2.26
N GLU A 111 35.84 2.71 -2.43
CA GLU A 111 36.88 3.08 -3.40
C GLU A 111 38.24 2.47 -3.03
N ALA A 112 38.60 2.41 -1.73
CA ALA A 112 39.80 1.71 -1.26
C ALA A 112 39.76 0.20 -1.54
N ARG A 113 38.57 -0.40 -1.53
CA ARG A 113 38.35 -1.82 -1.91
C ARG A 113 38.32 -2.01 -3.43
N ALA A 114 37.84 -1.03 -4.19
CA ALA A 114 37.80 -1.07 -5.66
C ALA A 114 39.17 -0.81 -6.31
N GLY A 115 40.02 0.05 -5.71
CA GLY A 115 41.36 0.38 -6.22
C GLY A 115 42.38 -0.77 -6.14
N LYS A 116 42.13 -1.79 -5.29
CA LYS A 116 42.98 -2.99 -5.20
C LYS A 116 42.68 -4.07 -6.25
N ALA A 117 41.66 -3.88 -7.09
CA ALA A 117 41.31 -4.84 -8.15
C ALA A 117 41.94 -4.55 -9.52
N GLY A 118 42.84 -3.55 -9.61
CA GLY A 118 43.43 -3.10 -10.88
C GLY A 118 44.94 -2.93 -10.84
N SER A 119 45.71 -4.01 -10.67
CA SER A 119 47.05 -4.13 -11.28
C SER A 119 47.53 -5.57 -11.21
N GLY A 120 47.48 -6.28 -12.35
CA GLY A 120 48.14 -7.56 -12.56
C GLY A 120 49.45 -7.35 -13.31
N GLY A 121 50.53 -7.98 -12.83
CA GLY A 121 51.85 -7.93 -13.47
C GLY A 121 52.86 -8.95 -12.90
N THR A 122 52.80 -10.17 -13.43
CA THR A 122 53.91 -11.07 -13.83
C THR A 122 55.02 -11.57 -12.87
N SER A 123 55.04 -12.91 -12.72
CA SER A 123 56.16 -13.89 -12.71
C SER A 123 57.02 -14.19 -11.45
N PRO A 124 57.61 -15.42 -11.36
CA PRO A 124 57.62 -16.23 -10.12
C PRO A 124 59.02 -16.46 -9.51
N THR A 125 59.07 -16.79 -8.21
CA THR A 125 60.22 -17.50 -7.61
C THR A 125 59.82 -18.32 -6.38
N GLN A 126 60.54 -19.43 -6.20
CA GLN A 126 60.35 -20.57 -5.28
C GLN A 126 60.67 -20.28 -3.78
N PRO A 127 60.48 -21.25 -2.85
CA PRO A 127 59.99 -21.01 -1.49
C PRO A 127 61.08 -20.94 -0.41
N GLN A 128 60.78 -20.26 0.72
CA GLN A 128 61.46 -20.49 1.99
C GLN A 128 60.53 -20.37 3.20
N HIS A 129 60.87 -21.17 4.22
CA HIS A 129 60.20 -21.42 5.48
C HIS A 129 59.87 -20.19 6.36
N GLY A 130 58.76 -20.31 7.09
CA GLY A 130 58.75 -20.01 8.54
C GLY A 130 57.82 -18.88 9.01
N ARG A 131 57.11 -19.19 10.11
CA ARG A 131 56.48 -18.31 11.12
C ARG A 131 55.03 -17.83 10.91
N ARG A 132 54.16 -18.42 11.73
CA ARG A 132 52.80 -17.99 12.09
C ARG A 132 52.74 -16.51 12.48
N LYS A 133 51.78 -15.77 11.92
CA LYS A 133 51.17 -14.59 12.55
C LYS A 133 49.66 -14.64 12.35
N ASN A 134 48.95 -14.42 13.45
CA ASN A 134 47.50 -14.33 13.55
C ASN A 134 46.96 -13.31 12.54
N LEU A 135 45.95 -13.70 11.78
CA LEU A 135 45.10 -12.79 11.02
C LEU A 135 43.79 -12.68 11.80
N ASP A 136 43.54 -11.49 12.35
CA ASP A 136 42.27 -11.11 12.94
C ASP A 136 41.17 -11.26 11.88
N PHE A 137 40.20 -12.12 12.18
CA PHE A 137 39.06 -12.41 11.32
C PHE A 137 37.95 -11.39 11.65
N GLU A 138 37.76 -10.42 10.76
CA GLU A 138 36.64 -9.48 10.83
C GLU A 138 35.53 -9.97 9.88
N PRO A 139 34.38 -10.46 10.40
CA PRO A 139 33.36 -11.08 9.55
C PRO A 139 32.43 -10.00 8.96
N LEU A 140 32.71 -9.60 7.73
CA LEU A 140 31.74 -8.89 6.88
C LEU A 140 31.17 -9.87 5.85
N SER A 141 30.17 -10.66 6.24
CA SER A 141 29.11 -11.22 5.37
C SER A 141 28.39 -12.36 6.10
N THR A 142 27.12 -12.59 5.77
CA THR A 142 26.24 -13.69 6.20
C THR A 142 26.76 -15.10 5.86
N THR A 143 28.01 -15.24 5.43
CA THR A 143 28.72 -16.49 5.16
C THR A 143 29.46 -17.07 6.38
N ALA A 144 29.36 -16.43 7.55
CA ALA A 144 30.01 -16.88 8.78
C ALA A 144 29.32 -18.14 9.36
N LEU A 145 29.52 -19.28 8.71
CA LEU A 145 29.44 -20.58 9.35
C LEU A 145 30.49 -20.60 10.44
N ILE A 146 30.06 -20.50 11.70
CA ILE A 146 30.94 -20.53 12.86
C ILE A 146 31.58 -21.92 12.89
N LEU A 147 32.85 -21.98 12.49
CA LEU A 147 33.71 -23.12 12.73
C LEU A 147 34.01 -23.13 14.24
N GLU A 148 33.20 -23.84 15.02
CA GLU A 148 33.63 -24.21 16.36
C GLU A 148 34.78 -25.21 16.22
N ASP A 149 35.93 -24.86 16.78
CA ASP A 149 37.08 -25.74 16.83
C ASP A 149 36.71 -27.03 17.58
N ARG A 150 37.12 -28.16 17.00
CA ARG A 150 36.86 -29.49 17.55
C ARG A 150 37.40 -29.58 18.99
N PRO A 151 36.59 -30.02 19.98
CA PRO A 151 37.04 -30.16 21.35
C PRO A 151 38.33 -30.99 21.45
N SER A 152 39.30 -30.51 22.23
CA SER A 152 40.65 -31.10 22.38
C SER A 152 40.67 -32.55 22.89
N ASN A 153 39.52 -33.06 23.34
CA ASN A 153 39.37 -34.38 23.96
C ASN A 153 38.95 -35.48 22.97
N LEU A 154 38.79 -35.16 21.68
CA LEU A 154 38.42 -36.11 20.62
C LEU A 154 39.67 -36.54 19.81
N PRO A 155 39.81 -37.84 19.45
CA PRO A 155 40.95 -38.33 18.66
C PRO A 155 41.04 -37.62 17.30
N ALA A 156 42.26 -37.41 16.81
CA ALA A 156 42.53 -36.68 15.58
C ALA A 156 41.71 -37.20 14.40
N LYS A 157 41.16 -36.27 13.60
CA LYS A 157 40.27 -36.62 12.48
C LYS A 157 41.10 -37.38 11.43
N PRO A 158 40.66 -38.55 10.95
CA PRO A 158 41.37 -39.24 9.88
C PRO A 158 41.48 -38.32 8.66
N VAL A 159 42.62 -38.38 7.97
CA VAL A 159 43.00 -37.42 6.91
C VAL A 159 41.96 -37.37 5.80
N GLU A 160 41.38 -38.52 5.45
CA GLU A 160 40.33 -38.66 4.44
C GLU A 160 39.01 -37.95 4.84
N GLU A 161 38.64 -37.99 6.12
CA GLU A 161 37.44 -37.34 6.63
C GLU A 161 37.64 -35.82 6.77
N ALA A 162 38.87 -35.38 7.06
CA ALA A 162 39.24 -33.97 7.03
C ALA A 162 39.28 -33.38 5.62
N GLN A 163 39.68 -34.17 4.61
CA GLN A 163 39.61 -33.77 3.20
C GLN A 163 38.17 -33.67 2.70
N ARG A 164 37.31 -34.66 3.01
CA ARG A 164 35.88 -34.63 2.66
C ARG A 164 35.17 -33.39 3.20
N HIS A 165 35.34 -33.09 4.49
CA HIS A 165 34.72 -31.89 5.07
C HIS A 165 35.22 -30.57 4.47
N ARG A 166 36.50 -30.51 4.03
CA ARG A 166 37.00 -29.33 3.31
C ARG A 166 36.32 -29.19 1.94
N GLN A 167 36.17 -30.28 1.21
CA GLN A 167 35.47 -30.29 -0.08
C GLN A 167 34.00 -29.86 0.08
N GLU A 168 33.28 -30.43 1.05
CA GLU A 168 31.89 -30.06 1.36
C GLU A 168 31.75 -28.59 1.76
N TYR A 169 32.71 -28.06 2.54
CA TYR A 169 32.74 -26.64 2.91
C TYR A 169 32.96 -25.74 1.68
N ASP A 170 33.93 -26.07 0.84
CA ASP A 170 34.24 -25.31 -0.37
C ASP A 170 33.04 -25.30 -1.34
N GLU A 171 32.35 -26.44 -1.48
CA GLU A 171 31.11 -26.56 -2.27
C GLU A 171 29.99 -25.69 -1.70
N MET A 172 29.76 -25.75 -0.38
CA MET A 172 28.74 -24.94 0.30
C MET A 172 29.00 -23.44 0.17
N VAL A 173 30.25 -23.00 0.33
CA VAL A 173 30.65 -21.59 0.16
C VAL A 173 30.49 -21.17 -1.30
N ALA A 174 30.85 -22.02 -2.25
CA ALA A 174 30.66 -21.75 -3.67
C ALA A 174 29.17 -21.62 -4.03
N GLU A 175 28.32 -22.47 -3.47
CA GLU A 175 26.87 -22.39 -3.67
C GLU A 175 26.27 -21.12 -3.03
N ALA A 176 26.67 -20.77 -1.80
CA ALA A 176 26.25 -19.54 -1.14
C ALA A 176 26.62 -18.30 -1.98
N LYS A 177 27.87 -18.21 -2.45
CA LYS A 177 28.32 -17.12 -3.35
C LYS A 177 27.51 -17.07 -4.65
N LYS A 178 27.18 -18.24 -5.23
CA LYS A 178 26.38 -18.33 -6.45
C LYS A 178 24.94 -17.85 -6.21
N ARG A 179 24.33 -18.18 -5.07
CA ARG A 179 22.99 -17.70 -4.67
C ARG A 179 23.00 -16.19 -4.44
N GLU A 180 23.99 -15.67 -3.69
CA GLU A 180 24.16 -14.23 -3.46
C GLU A 180 24.33 -13.45 -4.78
N LEU A 181 25.15 -13.94 -5.72
CA LEU A 181 25.33 -13.30 -7.02
C LEU A 181 24.03 -13.29 -7.83
N LYS A 182 23.27 -14.39 -7.85
CA LYS A 182 21.96 -14.46 -8.53
C LYS A 182 20.96 -13.48 -7.92
N GLU A 183 20.89 -13.40 -6.59
CA GLU A 183 20.01 -12.45 -5.90
C GLU A 183 20.42 -10.99 -6.15
N ALA A 184 21.73 -10.69 -6.12
CA ALA A 184 22.26 -9.37 -6.44
C ALA A 184 21.94 -8.97 -7.90
N GLN A 185 22.08 -9.91 -8.84
CA GLN A 185 21.68 -9.69 -10.23
C GLN A 185 20.18 -9.46 -10.39
N ARG A 186 19.34 -10.24 -9.70
CA ARG A 186 17.87 -10.06 -9.70
C ARG A 186 17.48 -8.68 -9.15
N LYS A 187 17.99 -8.31 -7.96
CA LYS A 187 17.76 -6.99 -7.36
C LYS A 187 18.23 -5.84 -8.25
N ARG A 188 19.37 -6.00 -8.94
CA ARG A 188 19.88 -5.00 -9.90
C ARG A 188 18.97 -4.86 -11.12
N LYS A 189 18.37 -5.96 -11.60
CA LYS A 189 17.40 -5.92 -12.71
C LYS A 189 16.11 -5.22 -12.29
N GLU A 190 15.54 -5.60 -11.14
CA GLU A 190 14.34 -4.98 -10.57
C GLU A 190 14.53 -3.47 -10.34
N MET A 191 15.68 -3.06 -9.80
CA MET A 191 16.01 -1.64 -9.60
C MET A 191 16.09 -0.86 -10.92
N LYS A 192 16.67 -1.45 -11.97
CA LYS A 192 16.71 -0.82 -13.30
C LYS A 192 15.32 -0.69 -13.92
N GLU A 193 14.45 -1.67 -13.72
CA GLU A 193 13.06 -1.63 -14.19
C GLU A 193 12.26 -0.55 -13.45
N ARG A 194 12.40 -0.45 -12.11
CA ARG A 194 11.80 0.63 -11.32
C ARG A 194 12.25 2.01 -11.77
N PHE A 195 13.55 2.22 -11.98
CA PHE A 195 14.07 3.49 -12.46
C PHE A 195 13.48 3.89 -13.83
N LYS A 196 13.34 2.93 -14.75
CA LYS A 196 12.69 3.17 -16.05
C LYS A 196 11.20 3.51 -15.90
N GLN A 197 10.50 2.85 -14.97
CA GLN A 197 9.09 3.16 -14.69
C GLN A 197 8.95 4.57 -14.10
N GLU A 198 9.80 4.97 -13.16
CA GLU A 198 9.80 6.31 -12.58
C GLU A 198 10.05 7.39 -13.64
N ASP A 199 11.03 7.20 -14.52
CA ASP A 199 11.30 8.12 -15.63
C ASP A 199 10.11 8.21 -16.61
N SER A 200 9.50 7.07 -16.93
CA SER A 200 8.27 7.03 -17.75
C SER A 200 7.12 7.80 -17.10
N ILE A 201 6.90 7.63 -15.79
CA ILE A 201 5.86 8.34 -15.03
C ILE A 201 6.15 9.85 -15.02
N ALA A 202 7.41 10.26 -14.80
CA ALA A 202 7.81 11.67 -14.80
C ALA A 202 7.60 12.32 -16.18
N ASN A 203 7.97 11.64 -17.27
CA ASN A 203 7.75 12.12 -18.62
C ASN A 203 6.24 12.21 -18.95
N ALA A 204 5.47 11.19 -18.60
CA ALA A 204 4.02 11.19 -18.79
C ALA A 204 3.35 12.35 -18.02
N MET A 205 3.79 12.61 -16.79
CA MET A 205 3.29 13.70 -15.94
C MET A 205 3.46 15.07 -16.60
N VAL A 206 4.61 15.33 -17.23
CA VAL A 206 4.84 16.59 -17.96
C VAL A 206 3.85 16.71 -19.12
N VAL A 207 3.70 15.67 -19.93
CA VAL A 207 2.76 15.65 -21.07
C VAL A 207 1.31 15.86 -20.61
N TRP A 208 0.90 15.19 -19.53
CA TRP A 208 -0.44 15.34 -18.98
C TRP A 208 -0.72 16.77 -18.50
N ASN A 209 0.20 17.37 -17.74
CA ASN A 209 -0.01 18.69 -17.15
C ASN A 209 0.12 19.84 -18.16
N HIS A 210 1.03 19.74 -19.11
CA HIS A 210 1.33 20.85 -20.03
C HIS A 210 0.61 20.74 -21.38
N ASP A 211 0.35 19.53 -21.88
CA ASP A 211 -0.24 19.37 -23.21
C ASP A 211 -1.72 18.93 -23.14
N ILE A 212 -2.03 17.93 -22.32
CA ILE A 212 -3.33 17.23 -22.36
C ILE A 212 -4.38 17.96 -21.53
N LEU A 213 -4.14 18.16 -20.23
CA LEU A 213 -5.11 18.76 -19.30
C LEU A 213 -5.56 20.17 -19.70
N PRO A 214 -4.67 21.08 -20.17
CA PRO A 214 -5.09 22.40 -20.63
C PRO A 214 -5.99 22.36 -21.87
N ASN A 215 -5.88 21.30 -22.69
CA ASN A 215 -6.62 21.12 -23.93
C ASN A 215 -7.54 19.89 -23.88
N TRP A 216 -8.10 19.61 -22.70
CA TRP A 216 -8.78 18.36 -22.38
C TRP A 216 -9.79 17.91 -23.44
N ASP A 217 -10.69 18.80 -23.85
CA ASP A 217 -11.78 18.48 -24.78
C ASP A 217 -11.30 18.01 -26.15
N ASN A 218 -10.23 18.63 -26.64
CA ASN A 218 -9.66 18.31 -27.95
C ASN A 218 -8.73 17.08 -27.87
N MET A 219 -8.02 16.92 -26.76
CA MET A 219 -6.93 15.95 -26.64
C MET A 219 -7.36 14.57 -26.15
N ARG A 220 -8.39 14.48 -25.28
CA ARG A 220 -8.74 13.22 -24.57
C ARG A 220 -9.03 12.03 -25.48
N ASN A 221 -9.55 12.29 -26.68
CA ASN A 221 -9.95 11.26 -27.64
C ASN A 221 -8.87 10.93 -28.68
N THR A 222 -7.75 11.65 -28.68
CA THR A 222 -6.67 11.38 -29.64
C THR A 222 -6.02 10.03 -29.35
N ARG A 223 -5.59 9.33 -30.41
CA ARG A 223 -4.95 8.01 -30.28
C ARG A 223 -3.76 8.03 -29.32
N ARG A 224 -2.90 9.05 -29.44
CA ARG A 224 -1.71 9.24 -28.58
C ARG A 224 -2.09 9.29 -27.10
N VAL A 225 -3.10 10.10 -26.75
CA VAL A 225 -3.54 10.24 -25.35
C VAL A 225 -4.19 8.96 -24.85
N ARG A 226 -5.00 8.30 -25.68
CA ARG A 226 -5.61 7.01 -25.31
C ARG A 226 -4.54 5.94 -25.05
N GLU A 227 -3.51 5.85 -25.89
CA GLU A 227 -2.38 4.92 -25.67
C GLU A 227 -1.59 5.27 -24.40
N LEU A 228 -1.32 6.55 -24.13
CA LEU A 228 -0.67 6.98 -22.88
C LEU A 228 -1.52 6.64 -21.65
N TRP A 229 -2.82 6.90 -21.72
CA TRP A 229 -3.77 6.61 -20.65
C TRP A 229 -3.89 5.10 -20.37
N TRP A 230 -3.74 4.25 -21.39
CA TRP A 230 -3.69 2.78 -21.21
C TRP A 230 -2.51 2.31 -20.35
N GLN A 231 -1.39 3.03 -20.39
CA GLN A 231 -0.23 2.71 -19.55
C GLN A 231 -0.45 3.02 -18.07
N GLY A 232 -1.51 3.78 -17.74
CA GLY A 232 -1.81 4.26 -16.40
C GLY A 232 -1.49 5.74 -16.25
N LEU A 233 -2.26 6.42 -15.40
CA LEU A 233 -2.06 7.83 -15.09
C LEU A 233 -0.98 8.00 -14.00
N PRO A 234 -0.14 9.04 -14.10
CA PRO A 234 0.68 9.48 -12.98
C PRO A 234 -0.18 9.78 -11.75
N PRO A 235 0.22 9.38 -10.52
CA PRO A 235 -0.60 9.57 -9.32
C PRO A 235 -1.08 11.02 -9.10
N ASN A 236 -0.23 12.00 -9.37
CA ASN A 236 -0.56 13.43 -9.19
C ASN A 236 -1.48 14.00 -10.28
N VAL A 237 -1.75 13.25 -11.35
CA VAL A 237 -2.65 13.63 -12.44
C VAL A 237 -4.02 12.98 -12.26
N ARG A 238 -4.08 11.84 -11.55
CA ARG A 238 -5.31 11.04 -11.37
C ARG A 238 -6.48 11.86 -10.88
N GLY A 239 -6.33 12.60 -9.78
CA GLY A 239 -7.43 13.38 -9.22
C GLY A 239 -8.11 14.27 -10.26
N LYS A 240 -7.31 15.06 -10.98
CA LYS A 240 -7.82 15.98 -11.99
C LYS A 240 -8.44 15.28 -13.20
N VAL A 241 -7.85 14.17 -13.66
CA VAL A 241 -8.39 13.41 -14.80
C VAL A 241 -9.67 12.67 -14.41
N TRP A 242 -9.69 12.04 -13.24
CA TRP A 242 -10.84 11.31 -12.74
C TRP A 242 -12.02 12.23 -12.45
N SER A 243 -11.80 13.42 -11.85
CA SER A 243 -12.88 14.38 -11.62
C SER A 243 -13.50 14.86 -12.94
N LEU A 244 -12.68 15.16 -13.96
CA LEU A 244 -13.15 15.52 -15.29
C LEU A 244 -13.91 14.38 -15.99
N ALA A 245 -13.46 13.13 -15.81
CA ALA A 245 -14.06 11.96 -16.46
C ALA A 245 -15.35 11.48 -15.78
N ILE A 246 -15.41 11.48 -14.45
CA ILE A 246 -16.61 11.14 -13.67
C ILE A 246 -17.67 12.22 -13.87
N GLY A 247 -17.25 13.49 -13.84
CA GLY A 247 -18.11 14.67 -13.97
C GLY A 247 -18.89 14.98 -12.69
N ASN A 248 -19.76 15.99 -12.77
CA ASN A 248 -20.61 16.41 -11.66
C ASN A 248 -22.07 16.64 -12.11
N GLU A 249 -22.69 15.60 -12.68
CA GLU A 249 -24.09 15.63 -13.14
C GLU A 249 -25.08 15.92 -12.00
N LEU A 250 -24.71 15.55 -10.76
CA LEU A 250 -25.49 15.81 -9.55
C LEU A 250 -25.40 17.26 -9.06
N ASN A 251 -24.53 18.09 -9.66
CA ASN A 251 -24.29 19.49 -9.28
C ASN A 251 -23.99 19.66 -7.77
N ILE A 252 -23.20 18.74 -7.21
CA ILE A 252 -22.79 18.79 -5.80
C ILE A 252 -21.70 19.85 -5.66
N THR A 253 -21.82 20.69 -4.62
CA THR A 253 -20.83 21.72 -4.31
C THR A 253 -20.07 21.39 -3.02
N PRO A 254 -18.87 21.97 -2.80
CA PRO A 254 -18.15 21.81 -1.54
C PRO A 254 -18.96 22.26 -0.32
N GLU A 255 -19.77 23.31 -0.43
CA GLU A 255 -20.63 23.78 0.66
C GLU A 255 -21.70 22.74 1.02
N LEU A 256 -22.23 22.03 0.01
CA LEU A 256 -23.18 20.97 0.24
C LEU A 256 -22.54 19.80 1.00
N TYR A 257 -21.29 19.48 0.67
CA TYR A 257 -20.50 18.50 1.42
C TYR A 257 -20.35 18.92 2.89
N ASP A 258 -19.98 20.17 3.18
CA ASP A 258 -19.82 20.68 4.55
C ASP A 258 -21.11 20.56 5.38
N ILE A 259 -22.26 20.83 4.75
CA ILE A 259 -23.58 20.67 5.38
C ILE A 259 -23.80 19.20 5.77
N PHE A 260 -23.58 18.26 4.86
CA PHE A 260 -23.78 16.84 5.13
C PHE A 260 -22.76 16.25 6.11
N LEU A 261 -21.50 16.71 6.04
CA LEU A 261 -20.48 16.34 7.00
C LEU A 261 -20.85 16.82 8.41
N SER A 262 -21.35 18.04 8.55
CA SER A 262 -21.81 18.58 9.83
C SER A 262 -22.94 17.73 10.41
N ARG A 263 -23.93 17.35 9.59
CA ARG A 263 -25.02 16.44 9.99
C ARG A 263 -24.51 15.06 10.39
N ALA A 264 -23.54 14.52 9.66
CA ALA A 264 -22.93 13.23 9.99
C ALA A 264 -22.21 13.28 11.35
N LYS A 265 -21.43 14.34 11.59
CA LYS A 265 -20.72 14.56 12.86
C LYS A 265 -21.67 14.74 14.05
N GLU A 266 -22.75 15.50 13.88
CA GLU A 266 -23.79 15.67 14.91
C GLU A 266 -24.42 14.31 15.27
N ARG A 267 -24.76 13.52 14.25
CA ARG A 267 -25.33 12.18 14.41
C ARG A 267 -24.40 11.20 15.13
N TRP A 268 -23.08 11.34 14.98
CA TRP A 268 -22.10 10.52 15.71
C TRP A 268 -21.94 10.95 17.16
N ARG A 269 -22.00 12.26 17.43
CA ARG A 269 -21.91 12.80 18.79
C ARG A 269 -23.12 12.40 19.63
N SER A 270 -24.32 12.56 19.09
CA SER A 270 -25.55 12.13 19.77
C SER A 270 -25.47 10.65 20.13
N PHE A 271 -24.94 9.81 19.24
CA PHE A 271 -24.75 8.37 19.51
C PHE A 271 -23.74 8.09 20.64
N SER A 272 -22.66 8.86 20.75
CA SER A 272 -21.70 8.70 21.85
C SER A 272 -22.24 9.12 23.21
N GLU A 273 -23.27 9.97 23.25
CA GLU A 273 -23.89 10.48 24.48
C GLU A 273 -25.12 9.66 24.91
N THR A 274 -25.89 9.08 23.96
CA THR A 274 -27.10 8.29 24.25
C THR A 274 -26.85 6.77 24.34
N GLY A 275 -25.64 6.33 24.69
CA GLY A 275 -25.28 4.90 24.87
C GLY A 275 -26.03 4.17 26.00
N SER A 276 -27.04 4.79 26.60
CA SER A 276 -27.96 4.20 27.56
C SER A 276 -29.35 4.83 27.39
N GLU A 277 -30.28 4.04 26.86
CA GLU A 277 -31.74 4.24 26.85
C GLU A 277 -32.30 5.37 25.96
N ALA A 278 -32.79 5.00 24.77
CA ALA A 278 -33.98 5.62 24.17
C ALA A 278 -34.64 4.68 23.14
N ASP A 279 -35.86 4.29 23.49
CA ASP A 279 -36.87 3.57 22.73
C ASP A 279 -37.53 4.52 21.70
N ASP A 280 -37.25 4.34 20.41
CA ASP A 280 -38.19 4.70 19.33
C ASP A 280 -37.96 3.80 18.11
N GLY A 281 -38.99 3.01 17.79
CA GLY A 281 -38.92 1.84 16.93
C GLY A 281 -38.75 2.17 15.45
N ALA A 282 -37.96 1.35 14.78
CA ALA A 282 -37.81 1.20 13.32
C ALA A 282 -36.88 2.16 12.56
N SER A 283 -36.55 3.39 13.01
CA SER A 283 -35.59 4.25 12.27
C SER A 283 -34.18 4.31 12.85
N LEU A 284 -33.98 3.97 14.12
CA LEU A 284 -32.67 4.01 14.79
C LEU A 284 -31.80 2.78 14.47
N ALA A 285 -32.41 1.62 14.26
CA ALA A 285 -31.71 0.35 14.00
C ALA A 285 -30.91 0.36 12.68
N ASP A 286 -31.51 0.84 11.57
CA ASP A 286 -30.80 0.98 10.28
C ASP A 286 -29.65 2.00 10.35
N ARG A 287 -29.78 2.97 11.27
CA ARG A 287 -28.86 4.09 11.45
C ARG A 287 -27.63 3.73 12.26
N GLU A 288 -27.80 2.92 13.30
CA GLU A 288 -26.74 2.31 14.12
C GLU A 288 -25.95 1.29 13.28
N SER A 289 -26.67 0.47 12.50
CA SER A 289 -26.09 -0.48 11.54
C SER A 289 -25.12 0.20 10.54
N SER A 290 -25.51 1.35 9.97
CA SER A 290 -24.67 2.06 8.98
C SER A 290 -23.31 2.50 9.54
N LEU A 291 -23.27 2.98 10.79
CA LEU A 291 -22.03 3.45 11.42
C LEU A 291 -21.08 2.28 11.69
N ASP A 292 -21.61 1.18 12.21
CA ASP A 292 -20.81 0.01 12.54
C ASP A 292 -20.33 -0.71 11.28
N LEU A 293 -21.14 -0.73 10.22
CA LEU A 293 -20.70 -1.20 8.90
C LEU A 293 -19.57 -0.32 8.33
N ILE A 294 -19.65 1.01 8.47
CA ILE A 294 -18.56 1.92 8.06
C ILE A 294 -17.27 1.58 8.82
N LYS A 295 -17.32 1.49 10.15
CA LYS A 295 -16.15 1.18 10.98
C LYS A 295 -15.56 -0.20 10.64
N LEU A 296 -16.42 -1.20 10.49
CA LEU A 296 -16.03 -2.56 10.11
C LEU A 296 -15.32 -2.54 8.76
N ASP A 297 -15.87 -1.86 7.78
CA ASP A 297 -15.27 -1.79 6.45
C ASP A 297 -13.95 -1.03 6.43
N ILE A 298 -13.87 0.14 7.07
CA ILE A 298 -12.61 0.91 7.19
C ILE A 298 -11.49 0.04 7.80
N SER A 299 -11.81 -0.80 8.79
CA SER A 299 -10.82 -1.69 9.41
C SER A 299 -10.18 -2.68 8.43
N ARG A 300 -10.90 -3.05 7.35
CA ARG A 300 -10.45 -3.96 6.29
C ARG A 300 -10.16 -3.29 4.94
N THR A 301 -10.22 -1.96 4.84
CA THR A 301 -9.90 -1.21 3.62
C THR A 301 -8.40 -1.02 3.47
N PHE A 302 -7.79 -1.73 2.50
CA PHE A 302 -6.33 -1.75 2.27
C PHE A 302 -5.46 -1.83 3.54
N PRO A 303 -5.64 -2.85 4.41
CA PRO A 303 -4.96 -2.92 5.71
C PRO A 303 -3.42 -2.87 5.66
N PRO A 304 -2.74 -3.50 4.67
CA PRO A 304 -1.28 -3.44 4.58
C PRO A 304 -0.68 -2.04 4.46
N LEU A 305 -1.49 -1.02 4.11
CA LEU A 305 -1.03 0.36 3.99
C LEU A 305 -1.01 1.10 5.33
N PHE A 306 -1.78 0.65 6.33
CA PHE A 306 -1.90 1.27 7.66
C PHE A 306 -2.31 2.76 7.67
N ILE A 307 -2.88 3.25 6.57
CA ILE A 307 -3.23 4.68 6.43
C ILE A 307 -4.71 4.99 6.63
N PHE A 308 -5.61 4.01 6.46
CA PHE A 308 -7.06 4.19 6.59
C PHE A 308 -7.60 3.69 7.94
N GLN A 309 -6.90 2.76 8.56
CA GLN A 309 -7.27 2.23 9.87
C GLN A 309 -7.11 3.31 10.96
N LYS A 310 -7.72 3.08 12.12
CA LYS A 310 -7.72 4.03 13.24
C LYS A 310 -6.29 4.48 13.60
N GLY A 311 -6.06 5.79 13.62
CA GLY A 311 -4.74 6.39 13.83
C GLY A 311 -3.94 6.67 12.55
N GLY A 312 -4.41 6.19 11.39
CA GLY A 312 -3.84 6.52 10.09
C GLY A 312 -4.28 7.91 9.58
N PRO A 313 -3.48 8.57 8.72
CA PRO A 313 -3.72 9.93 8.27
C PRO A 313 -5.00 10.13 7.45
N TYR A 314 -5.52 9.08 6.81
CA TYR A 314 -6.74 9.14 5.99
C TYR A 314 -7.97 8.57 6.71
N HIS A 315 -7.85 8.16 7.97
CA HIS A 315 -8.94 7.54 8.73
C HIS A 315 -10.16 8.46 8.86
N ASP A 316 -9.94 9.65 9.42
CA ASP A 316 -11.01 10.61 9.68
C ASP A 316 -11.62 11.15 8.38
N LEU A 317 -10.79 11.31 7.35
CA LEU A 317 -11.20 11.72 6.02
C LEU A 317 -12.13 10.68 5.37
N LEU A 318 -11.74 9.40 5.42
CA LEU A 318 -12.57 8.30 4.92
C LEU A 318 -13.90 8.22 5.67
N HIS A 319 -13.85 8.35 7.01
CA HIS A 319 -15.04 8.35 7.84
C HIS A 319 -15.97 9.53 7.49
N SER A 320 -15.39 10.71 7.24
CA SER A 320 -16.09 11.95 6.88
C SER A 320 -16.81 11.85 5.54
N VAL A 321 -16.13 11.38 4.49
CA VAL A 321 -16.73 11.18 3.15
C VAL A 321 -17.88 10.18 3.19
N LEU A 322 -17.68 9.01 3.83
CA LEU A 322 -18.71 7.99 3.94
C LEU A 322 -19.90 8.46 4.77
N GLY A 323 -19.63 9.10 5.92
CA GLY A 323 -20.64 9.69 6.78
C GLY A 323 -21.51 10.72 6.05
N ALA A 324 -20.86 11.69 5.40
CA ALA A 324 -21.55 12.72 4.62
C ALA A 324 -22.41 12.08 3.52
N TYR A 325 -21.94 11.00 2.87
CA TYR A 325 -22.72 10.32 1.84
C TYR A 325 -24.00 9.68 2.39
N THR A 326 -23.94 9.05 3.58
CA THR A 326 -25.15 8.50 4.22
C THR A 326 -26.18 9.59 4.56
N CYS A 327 -25.74 10.82 4.82
CA CYS A 327 -26.63 11.96 5.04
C CYS A 327 -27.15 12.57 3.73
N TYR A 328 -26.37 12.50 2.64
CA TYR A 328 -26.76 12.96 1.31
C TYR A 328 -27.76 12.02 0.63
N ARG A 329 -27.54 10.71 0.72
CA ARG A 329 -28.39 9.65 0.14
C ARG A 329 -28.90 8.71 1.22
N PRO A 330 -29.79 9.16 2.11
CA PRO A 330 -30.35 8.33 3.17
C PRO A 330 -31.18 7.16 2.63
N ASP A 331 -31.64 7.24 1.38
CA ASP A 331 -32.35 6.17 0.66
C ASP A 331 -31.44 4.99 0.29
N VAL A 332 -30.13 5.24 0.15
CA VAL A 332 -29.13 4.20 -0.12
C VAL A 332 -28.41 3.81 1.17
N GLY A 333 -28.10 4.79 2.02
CA GLY A 333 -27.31 4.59 3.23
C GLY A 333 -25.88 4.16 2.92
N TYR A 334 -25.30 3.37 3.83
CA TYR A 334 -24.00 2.75 3.62
C TYR A 334 -24.15 1.30 3.16
N VAL A 335 -23.54 0.97 2.03
CA VAL A 335 -23.46 -0.41 1.53
C VAL A 335 -22.02 -0.90 1.64
N GLN A 336 -21.86 -2.11 2.15
CA GLN A 336 -20.55 -2.71 2.35
C GLN A 336 -19.72 -2.72 1.07
N GLY A 337 -18.47 -2.26 1.15
CA GLY A 337 -17.55 -2.09 0.03
C GLY A 337 -17.42 -0.65 -0.48
N MET A 338 -18.34 0.25 -0.11
CA MET A 338 -18.23 1.69 -0.42
C MET A 338 -16.93 2.32 0.10
N SER A 339 -16.41 1.83 1.23
CA SER A 339 -15.13 2.28 1.80
C SER A 339 -13.95 2.14 0.84
N PHE A 340 -13.89 1.09 0.02
CA PHE A 340 -12.78 0.87 -0.91
C PHE A 340 -12.80 1.89 -2.05
N ILE A 341 -14.00 2.21 -2.56
CA ILE A 341 -14.19 3.26 -3.59
C ILE A 341 -13.81 4.62 -3.02
N ALA A 342 -14.31 4.98 -1.84
CA ALA A 342 -13.99 6.25 -1.19
C ALA A 342 -12.49 6.36 -0.86
N ALA A 343 -11.86 5.27 -0.40
CA ALA A 343 -10.42 5.22 -0.11
C ALA A 343 -9.56 5.50 -1.35
N VAL A 344 -9.91 4.94 -2.51
CA VAL A 344 -9.22 5.23 -3.78
C VAL A 344 -9.36 6.70 -4.16
N LEU A 345 -10.53 7.29 -3.96
CA LEU A 345 -10.79 8.69 -4.30
C LEU A 345 -10.01 9.65 -3.38
N ILE A 346 -10.08 9.48 -2.06
CA ILE A 346 -9.40 10.39 -1.10
C ILE A 346 -7.87 10.32 -1.16
N LEU A 347 -7.30 9.25 -1.75
CA LEU A 347 -5.86 9.18 -2.04
C LEU A 347 -5.43 10.09 -3.18
N ASN A 348 -6.36 10.44 -4.07
CA ASN A 348 -6.07 11.15 -5.32
C ASN A 348 -6.76 12.51 -5.41
N LEU A 349 -7.70 12.82 -4.52
CA LEU A 349 -8.52 14.03 -4.50
C LEU A 349 -8.58 14.62 -3.09
N ASP A 350 -8.74 15.93 -3.01
CA ASP A 350 -9.08 16.62 -1.78
C ASP A 350 -10.46 16.18 -1.27
N GLU A 351 -10.71 16.35 0.03
CA GLU A 351 -11.88 15.79 0.74
C GLU A 351 -13.23 16.08 0.06
N ALA A 352 -13.51 17.34 -0.25
CA ALA A 352 -14.78 17.73 -0.89
C ALA A 352 -14.87 17.20 -2.34
N ASP A 353 -13.79 17.24 -3.10
CA ASP A 353 -13.76 16.73 -4.48
C ASP A 353 -13.89 15.20 -4.52
N ALA A 354 -13.30 14.51 -3.54
CA ALA A 354 -13.45 13.08 -3.37
C ALA A 354 -14.92 12.72 -3.09
N PHE A 355 -15.62 13.50 -2.25
CA PHE A 355 -17.05 13.32 -2.02
C PHE A 355 -17.88 13.58 -3.30
N ILE A 356 -17.59 14.64 -4.04
CA ILE A 356 -18.29 14.95 -5.31
C ILE A 356 -18.11 13.81 -6.31
N ALA A 357 -16.87 13.35 -6.50
CA ALA A 357 -16.55 12.24 -7.39
C ALA A 357 -17.23 10.94 -6.91
N PHE A 358 -17.19 10.66 -5.61
CA PHE A 358 -17.81 9.48 -5.01
C PHE A 358 -19.31 9.44 -5.27
N ALA A 359 -20.02 10.53 -4.96
CA ALA A 359 -21.47 10.60 -5.14
C ALA A 359 -21.88 10.50 -6.62
N ASN A 360 -21.17 11.16 -7.53
CA ASN A 360 -21.44 11.07 -8.96
C ASN A 360 -21.13 9.68 -9.53
N LEU A 361 -20.03 9.06 -9.08
CA LEU A 361 -19.66 7.70 -9.49
C LEU A 361 -20.70 6.68 -9.06
N LEU A 362 -21.18 6.76 -7.82
CA LEU A 362 -22.23 5.88 -7.30
C LEU A 362 -23.59 6.11 -7.97
N ASN A 363 -23.80 7.26 -8.62
CA ASN A 363 -25.01 7.57 -9.37
C ASN A 363 -24.97 7.10 -10.83
N LYS A 364 -23.85 6.54 -11.30
CA LYS A 364 -23.79 5.95 -12.66
C LYS A 364 -24.71 4.72 -12.74
N PRO A 365 -25.32 4.44 -13.92
CA PRO A 365 -26.33 3.37 -14.05
C PRO A 365 -25.83 1.99 -13.60
N CYS A 366 -24.59 1.62 -13.95
CA CYS A 366 -23.98 0.37 -13.50
C CYS A 366 -23.89 0.32 -11.97
N GLN A 367 -23.25 1.31 -11.33
CA GLN A 367 -23.08 1.33 -9.88
C GLN A 367 -24.43 1.34 -9.14
N LEU A 368 -25.41 2.15 -9.58
CA LEU A 368 -26.74 2.16 -8.99
C LEU A 368 -27.41 0.78 -9.04
N ALA A 369 -27.27 0.05 -10.14
CA ALA A 369 -27.84 -1.30 -10.28
C ALA A 369 -27.34 -2.24 -9.19
N PHE A 370 -26.02 -2.28 -8.98
CA PHE A 370 -25.40 -3.19 -8.02
C PHE A 370 -25.61 -2.72 -6.57
N PHE A 371 -25.52 -1.42 -6.28
CA PHE A 371 -25.69 -0.89 -4.92
C PHE A 371 -27.13 -0.90 -4.40
N ARG A 372 -28.12 -0.78 -5.30
CA ARG A 372 -29.55 -0.89 -4.93
C ARG A 372 -30.10 -2.32 -5.08
N VAL A 373 -29.26 -3.27 -5.49
CA VAL A 373 -29.65 -4.66 -5.75
C VAL A 373 -30.82 -4.72 -6.74
N ASP A 374 -30.73 -3.94 -7.83
CA ASP A 374 -31.68 -4.01 -8.94
C ASP A 374 -31.40 -5.31 -9.71
N HIS A 375 -32.07 -6.38 -9.28
CA HIS A 375 -31.89 -7.72 -9.82
C HIS A 375 -32.09 -7.77 -11.34
N ASP A 376 -33.09 -7.06 -11.88
CA ASP A 376 -33.37 -7.08 -13.31
C ASP A 376 -32.25 -6.44 -14.12
N LEU A 377 -31.71 -5.32 -13.65
CA LEU A 377 -30.62 -4.63 -14.31
C LEU A 377 -29.30 -5.40 -14.16
N MET A 378 -29.03 -5.98 -12.98
CA MET A 378 -27.88 -6.85 -12.76
C MET A 378 -27.90 -8.09 -13.68
N LEU A 379 -29.04 -8.77 -13.80
CA LEU A 379 -29.20 -9.91 -14.71
C LEU A 379 -28.96 -9.52 -16.18
N LYS A 380 -29.35 -8.29 -16.60
CA LYS A 380 -29.03 -7.78 -17.94
C LYS A 380 -27.53 -7.60 -18.14
N TYR A 381 -26.81 -7.10 -17.13
CA TYR A 381 -25.35 -7.00 -17.16
C TYR A 381 -24.68 -8.37 -17.20
N PHE A 382 -25.12 -9.33 -16.39
CA PHE A 382 -24.58 -10.70 -16.40
C PHE A 382 -24.81 -11.37 -17.76
N ALA A 383 -26.02 -11.28 -18.31
CA ALA A 383 -26.32 -11.83 -19.63
C ALA A 383 -25.51 -11.15 -20.74
N ALA A 384 -25.22 -9.84 -20.64
CA ALA A 384 -24.35 -9.16 -21.58
C ALA A 384 -22.89 -9.64 -21.42
N PHE A 385 -22.41 -9.79 -20.19
CA PHE A 385 -21.08 -10.30 -19.90
C PHE A 385 -20.87 -11.72 -20.44
N GLU A 386 -21.81 -12.64 -20.21
CA GLU A 386 -21.74 -14.03 -20.69
C GLU A 386 -21.62 -14.12 -22.21
N VAL A 387 -22.28 -13.24 -22.94
CA VAL A 387 -22.15 -13.16 -24.40
C VAL A 387 -20.72 -12.88 -24.83
N PHE A 388 -20.03 -11.94 -24.17
CA PHE A 388 -18.62 -11.67 -24.48
C PHE A 388 -17.68 -12.71 -23.88
N PHE A 389 -18.08 -13.37 -22.79
CA PHE A 389 -17.33 -14.46 -22.20
C PHE A 389 -17.29 -15.69 -23.13
N GLU A 390 -18.43 -16.11 -23.65
CA GLU A 390 -18.54 -17.20 -24.62
C GLU A 390 -17.72 -16.91 -25.88
N GLU A 391 -17.83 -15.68 -26.43
CA GLU A 391 -17.11 -15.28 -27.63
C GLU A 391 -15.59 -15.28 -27.45
N ASN A 392 -15.09 -14.77 -26.31
CA ASN A 392 -13.66 -14.60 -26.09
C ASN A 392 -12.98 -15.85 -25.52
N LEU A 393 -13.67 -16.61 -24.65
CA LEU A 393 -13.11 -17.73 -23.88
C LEU A 393 -14.05 -18.94 -23.90
N PRO A 394 -14.39 -19.51 -25.08
CA PRO A 394 -15.42 -20.53 -25.19
C PRO A 394 -15.10 -21.81 -24.41
N ARG A 395 -13.82 -22.18 -24.28
CA ARG A 395 -13.40 -23.35 -23.50
C ARG A 395 -13.71 -23.17 -22.02
N LEU A 396 -13.33 -22.03 -21.46
CA LEU A 396 -13.56 -21.70 -20.06
C LEU A 396 -15.04 -21.46 -19.77
N PHE A 397 -15.76 -20.80 -20.69
CA PHE A 397 -17.20 -20.60 -20.59
C PHE A 397 -17.94 -21.94 -20.47
N ASN A 398 -17.65 -22.91 -21.35
CA ASN A 398 -18.25 -24.24 -21.28
C ASN A 398 -17.90 -24.98 -19.96
N HIS A 399 -16.67 -24.82 -19.47
CA HIS A 399 -16.27 -25.38 -18.17
C HIS A 399 -17.10 -24.80 -17.01
N PHE A 400 -17.34 -23.49 -17.03
CA PHE A 400 -18.16 -22.81 -16.02
C PHE A 400 -19.62 -23.24 -16.11
N GLN A 401 -20.18 -23.36 -17.32
CA GLN A 401 -21.54 -23.86 -17.53
C GLN A 401 -21.69 -25.30 -16.99
N ASN A 402 -20.75 -26.19 -17.31
CA ASN A 402 -20.77 -27.58 -16.83
C ASN A 402 -20.62 -27.68 -15.31
N SER A 403 -19.92 -26.73 -14.69
CA SER A 403 -19.69 -26.66 -13.24
C SER A 403 -20.75 -25.86 -12.49
N ASN A 404 -21.76 -25.31 -13.19
CA ASN A 404 -22.75 -24.37 -12.66
C ASN A 404 -22.13 -23.16 -11.93
N LEU A 405 -21.00 -22.66 -12.43
CA LEU A 405 -20.33 -21.48 -11.87
C LEU A 405 -20.84 -20.21 -12.59
N THR A 406 -21.76 -19.50 -11.95
CA THR A 406 -22.45 -18.35 -12.51
C THR A 406 -21.77 -17.01 -12.16
N PRO A 407 -21.91 -15.97 -13.00
CA PRO A 407 -21.23 -14.68 -12.80
C PRO A 407 -21.54 -13.98 -11.47
N ASP A 408 -22.73 -14.15 -10.90
CA ASP A 408 -23.13 -13.52 -9.63
C ASP A 408 -22.19 -13.86 -8.46
N LEU A 409 -21.55 -15.03 -8.49
CA LEU A 409 -20.66 -15.50 -7.42
C LEU A 409 -19.34 -14.72 -7.32
N TYR A 410 -18.86 -14.12 -8.40
CA TYR A 410 -17.56 -13.43 -8.44
C TYR A 410 -17.61 -12.02 -9.01
N LEU A 411 -18.52 -11.77 -9.96
CA LEU A 411 -18.53 -10.52 -10.73
C LEU A 411 -19.14 -9.35 -9.96
N ILE A 412 -20.02 -9.62 -8.98
CA ILE A 412 -20.62 -8.56 -8.15
C ILE A 412 -19.53 -7.73 -7.49
N ASP A 413 -18.69 -8.37 -6.66
CA ASP A 413 -17.60 -7.73 -5.90
C ASP A 413 -16.65 -6.94 -6.81
N TRP A 414 -16.36 -7.49 -7.99
CA TRP A 414 -15.48 -6.90 -8.98
C TRP A 414 -16.06 -5.60 -9.57
N ILE A 415 -17.32 -5.63 -10.01
CA ILE A 415 -17.93 -4.49 -10.71
C ILE A 415 -18.36 -3.40 -9.71
N PHE A 416 -18.99 -3.79 -8.60
CA PHE A 416 -19.60 -2.81 -7.70
C PHE A 416 -18.54 -1.95 -7.00
N THR A 417 -17.36 -2.51 -6.70
CA THR A 417 -16.22 -1.77 -6.12
C THR A 417 -15.23 -1.26 -7.16
N LEU A 418 -15.51 -1.42 -8.45
CA LEU A 418 -14.57 -1.14 -9.53
C LEU A 418 -13.20 -1.77 -9.24
N TYR A 419 -13.21 -3.03 -8.82
CA TYR A 419 -12.05 -3.84 -8.46
C TYR A 419 -11.24 -3.37 -7.23
N SER A 420 -11.59 -2.27 -6.57
CA SER A 420 -10.83 -1.74 -5.43
C SER A 420 -10.79 -2.68 -4.22
N LYS A 421 -11.81 -3.53 -4.03
CA LYS A 421 -11.81 -4.59 -3.01
C LYS A 421 -11.08 -5.85 -3.45
N SER A 422 -11.06 -6.12 -4.75
CA SER A 422 -10.66 -7.41 -5.33
C SER A 422 -9.23 -7.45 -5.87
N LEU A 423 -8.63 -6.29 -6.15
CA LEU A 423 -7.28 -6.17 -6.69
C LEU A 423 -6.39 -5.31 -5.79
N PRO A 424 -5.05 -5.48 -5.86
CA PRO A 424 -4.11 -4.56 -5.23
C PRO A 424 -4.33 -3.12 -5.66
N LEU A 425 -4.11 -2.16 -4.76
CA LEU A 425 -4.43 -0.74 -4.96
C LEU A 425 -3.86 -0.19 -6.28
N ASP A 426 -2.60 -0.48 -6.60
CA ASP A 426 -1.96 0.06 -7.81
C ASP A 426 -2.60 -0.49 -9.10
N VAL A 427 -2.99 -1.78 -9.09
CA VAL A 427 -3.67 -2.42 -10.21
C VAL A 427 -5.09 -1.87 -10.34
N ALA A 428 -5.81 -1.74 -9.21
CA ALA A 428 -7.13 -1.15 -9.18
C ALA A 428 -7.12 0.30 -9.70
N CYS A 429 -6.14 1.13 -9.30
CA CYS A 429 -5.99 2.49 -9.82
C CYS A 429 -5.81 2.50 -11.34
N ARG A 430 -5.01 1.59 -11.91
CA ARG A 430 -4.87 1.49 -13.37
C ARG A 430 -6.17 1.06 -14.06
N VAL A 431 -6.95 0.19 -13.43
CA VAL A 431 -8.29 -0.17 -13.92
C VAL A 431 -9.21 1.05 -13.90
N TRP A 432 -9.19 1.84 -12.83
CA TRP A 432 -9.93 3.10 -12.70
C TRP A 432 -9.52 4.13 -13.75
N ASP A 433 -8.23 4.25 -14.03
CA ASP A 433 -7.71 5.13 -15.06
C ASP A 433 -8.41 4.85 -16.40
N VAL A 434 -8.45 3.59 -16.83
CA VAL A 434 -9.04 3.22 -18.11
C VAL A 434 -10.58 3.15 -18.06
N PHE A 435 -11.17 2.83 -16.91
CA PHE A 435 -12.61 2.97 -16.69
C PHE A 435 -13.07 4.41 -16.89
N CYS A 436 -12.33 5.40 -16.36
CA CYS A 436 -12.62 6.82 -16.58
C CYS A 436 -12.58 7.21 -18.07
N ARG A 437 -11.81 6.48 -18.90
CA ARG A 437 -11.68 6.72 -20.34
C ARG A 437 -12.78 6.03 -21.16
N ASP A 438 -13.08 4.78 -20.83
CA ASP A 438 -13.88 3.87 -21.67
C ASP A 438 -15.26 3.52 -21.07
N GLY A 439 -15.53 3.95 -19.83
CA GLY A 439 -16.78 3.71 -19.13
C GLY A 439 -16.94 2.29 -18.59
N GLU A 440 -18.18 1.95 -18.24
CA GLU A 440 -18.54 0.67 -17.60
C GLU A 440 -18.14 -0.58 -18.40
N GLU A 441 -18.08 -0.50 -19.74
CA GLU A 441 -17.64 -1.61 -20.61
C GLU A 441 -16.27 -2.14 -20.16
N PHE A 442 -15.37 -1.23 -19.76
CA PHE A 442 -14.03 -1.59 -19.37
C PHE A 442 -13.99 -2.42 -18.08
N LEU A 443 -14.97 -2.28 -17.19
CA LEU A 443 -15.07 -3.12 -15.99
C LEU A 443 -15.32 -4.58 -16.41
N PHE A 444 -16.29 -4.83 -17.28
CA PHE A 444 -16.58 -6.18 -17.78
C PHE A 444 -15.43 -6.76 -18.61
N ARG A 445 -14.77 -5.93 -19.43
CA ARG A 445 -13.55 -6.31 -20.16
C ARG A 445 -12.41 -6.70 -19.21
N THR A 446 -12.27 -6.00 -18.08
CA THR A 446 -11.31 -6.34 -17.02
C THR A 446 -11.63 -7.71 -16.41
N GLY A 447 -12.91 -8.00 -16.15
CA GLY A 447 -13.36 -9.32 -15.70
C GLY A 447 -12.95 -10.43 -16.66
N LEU A 448 -13.16 -10.25 -17.97
CA LEU A 448 -12.69 -11.21 -18.99
C LEU A 448 -11.17 -11.33 -19.02
N GLY A 449 -10.45 -10.22 -18.83
CA GLY A 449 -8.98 -10.23 -18.74
C GLY A 449 -8.46 -11.05 -17.56
N ILE A 450 -9.11 -10.96 -16.40
CA ILE A 450 -8.78 -11.79 -15.23
C ILE A 450 -9.04 -13.27 -15.52
N LEU A 451 -10.19 -13.60 -16.11
CA LEU A 451 -10.52 -14.97 -16.49
C LEU A 451 -9.52 -15.54 -17.50
N ARG A 452 -9.08 -14.73 -18.47
CA ARG A 452 -8.03 -15.10 -19.43
C ARG A 452 -6.67 -15.28 -18.77
N LEU A 453 -6.31 -14.42 -17.81
CA LEU A 453 -5.04 -14.51 -17.09
C LEU A 453 -4.91 -15.84 -16.33
N TYR A 454 -6.02 -16.35 -15.82
CA TYR A 454 -6.08 -17.57 -15.00
C TYR A 454 -6.75 -18.75 -15.69
N GLU A 455 -6.97 -18.70 -17.01
CA GLU A 455 -7.73 -19.71 -17.75
C GLU A 455 -7.19 -21.12 -17.53
N ASP A 456 -5.87 -21.31 -17.66
CA ASP A 456 -5.24 -22.62 -17.49
C ASP A 456 -5.40 -23.20 -16.09
N VAL A 457 -5.46 -22.34 -15.07
CA VAL A 457 -5.65 -22.73 -13.67
C VAL A 457 -7.12 -23.06 -13.41
N LEU A 458 -8.04 -22.21 -13.89
CA LEU A 458 -9.49 -22.36 -13.70
C LEU A 458 -10.04 -23.60 -14.41
N LEU A 459 -9.51 -23.97 -15.58
CA LEU A 459 -9.89 -25.20 -16.29
C LEU A 459 -9.58 -26.49 -15.52
N GLN A 460 -8.71 -26.42 -14.50
CA GLN A 460 -8.34 -27.56 -13.66
C GLN A 460 -9.12 -27.60 -12.34
N MET A 461 -9.89 -26.55 -12.05
CA MET A 461 -10.63 -26.41 -10.79
C MET A 461 -12.08 -26.89 -10.95
N ASP A 462 -12.63 -27.44 -9.87
CA ASP A 462 -14.07 -27.68 -9.75
C ASP A 462 -14.82 -26.40 -9.34
N PHE A 463 -16.14 -26.51 -9.13
CA PHE A 463 -16.99 -25.40 -8.70
C PHE A 463 -16.48 -24.70 -7.43
N ILE A 464 -16.13 -25.47 -6.39
CA ILE A 464 -15.78 -24.91 -5.07
C ILE A 464 -14.46 -24.17 -5.16
N HIS A 465 -13.43 -24.78 -5.75
CA HIS A 465 -12.11 -24.18 -5.87
C HIS A 465 -12.15 -22.97 -6.80
N SER A 466 -12.92 -23.02 -7.89
CA SER A 466 -13.09 -21.87 -8.79
C SER A 466 -13.78 -20.70 -8.10
N ALA A 467 -14.88 -20.95 -7.36
CA ALA A 467 -15.58 -19.91 -6.63
C ALA A 467 -14.68 -19.26 -5.55
N GLN A 468 -13.94 -20.06 -4.79
CA GLN A 468 -12.99 -19.55 -3.78
C GLN A 468 -11.86 -18.73 -4.43
N PHE A 469 -11.32 -19.20 -5.55
CA PHE A 469 -10.24 -18.51 -6.25
C PHE A 469 -10.71 -17.15 -6.80
N LEU A 470 -11.88 -17.10 -7.45
CA LEU A 470 -12.39 -15.87 -8.06
C LEU A 470 -12.88 -14.84 -7.05
N THR A 471 -13.37 -15.29 -5.88
CA THR A 471 -13.75 -14.39 -4.77
C THR A 471 -12.54 -13.86 -4.00
N ARG A 472 -11.37 -14.52 -4.10
CA ARG A 472 -10.12 -14.08 -3.49
C ARG A 472 -8.94 -14.25 -4.45
N LEU A 473 -8.82 -13.29 -5.36
CA LEU A 473 -7.74 -13.24 -6.33
C LEU A 473 -6.36 -13.08 -5.64
N PRO A 474 -5.27 -13.53 -6.29
CA PRO A 474 -3.92 -13.38 -5.76
C PRO A 474 -3.52 -11.90 -5.53
N GLU A 475 -2.79 -11.63 -4.43
CA GLU A 475 -2.33 -10.27 -4.11
C GLU A 475 -1.14 -9.81 -4.97
N ASP A 476 -0.46 -10.74 -5.65
CA ASP A 476 0.73 -10.52 -6.48
C ASP A 476 0.43 -10.49 -7.99
N ILE A 477 -0.79 -10.09 -8.36
CA ILE A 477 -1.18 -9.93 -9.78
C ILE A 477 -0.25 -8.93 -10.48
N ASP A 478 0.42 -9.41 -11.52
CA ASP A 478 1.24 -8.58 -12.39
C ASP A 478 0.34 -7.69 -13.29
N SER A 479 0.45 -6.37 -13.09
CA SER A 479 -0.38 -5.38 -13.79
C SER A 479 -0.22 -5.46 -15.31
N ASP A 480 1.00 -5.61 -15.82
CA ASP A 480 1.26 -5.59 -17.26
C ASP A 480 0.72 -6.85 -17.94
N ARG A 481 0.88 -8.02 -17.32
CA ARG A 481 0.27 -9.26 -17.80
C ARG A 481 -1.26 -9.19 -17.78
N LEU A 482 -1.86 -8.66 -16.71
CA LEU A 482 -3.30 -8.46 -16.67
C LEU A 482 -3.76 -7.56 -17.81
N PHE A 483 -3.14 -6.40 -18.00
CA PHE A 483 -3.52 -5.47 -19.07
C PHE A 483 -3.26 -6.03 -20.48
N ALA A 484 -2.26 -6.89 -20.66
CA ALA A 484 -2.09 -7.64 -21.91
C ALA A 484 -3.26 -8.62 -22.16
N CYS A 485 -3.73 -9.32 -21.12
CA CYS A 485 -4.92 -10.17 -21.21
C CYS A 485 -6.17 -9.35 -21.52
N ILE A 486 -6.39 -8.20 -20.85
CA ILE A 486 -7.52 -7.30 -21.12
C ILE A 486 -7.48 -6.78 -22.58
N ALA A 487 -6.30 -6.37 -23.05
CA ALA A 487 -6.11 -5.91 -24.43
C ALA A 487 -6.55 -6.98 -25.46
N ALA A 488 -6.31 -8.26 -25.15
CA ALA A 488 -6.67 -9.39 -25.99
C ALA A 488 -8.16 -9.73 -26.00
N MET A 489 -9.00 -9.10 -25.14
CA MET A 489 -10.45 -9.33 -25.08
C MET A 489 -11.22 -8.26 -25.86
N PRO A 490 -11.53 -8.45 -27.16
CA PRO A 490 -12.44 -7.56 -27.88
C PRO A 490 -13.87 -7.60 -27.30
N MET A 491 -14.43 -6.42 -27.06
CA MET A 491 -15.83 -6.23 -26.64
C MET A 491 -16.76 -6.09 -27.85
N LEU A 492 -16.65 -7.04 -28.78
CA LEU A 492 -17.44 -7.14 -30.01
C LEU A 492 -18.01 -8.56 -30.11
N ASN A 493 -19.32 -8.68 -30.33
CA ASN A 493 -19.95 -9.94 -30.73
C ASN A 493 -20.55 -9.75 -32.14
N GLY A 494 -19.92 -10.40 -33.13
CA GLY A 494 -20.15 -10.10 -34.54
C GLY A 494 -19.93 -8.61 -34.82
N ASN A 495 -20.99 -7.89 -35.21
CA ASN A 495 -20.95 -6.44 -35.45
C ASN A 495 -21.49 -5.60 -34.27
N LYS A 496 -21.83 -6.21 -33.13
CA LYS A 496 -22.45 -5.51 -32.00
C LYS A 496 -21.43 -5.16 -30.92
N LYS A 497 -21.45 -3.91 -30.48
CA LYS A 497 -20.66 -3.40 -29.34
C LYS A 497 -21.38 -3.65 -28.01
N TRP A 498 -20.65 -3.56 -26.89
CA TRP A 498 -21.19 -3.66 -25.53
C TRP A 498 -22.50 -2.90 -25.35
N SER A 499 -22.52 -1.60 -25.65
CA SER A 499 -23.69 -0.73 -25.48
C SER A 499 -24.93 -1.22 -26.22
N GLN A 500 -24.76 -1.86 -27.38
CA GLN A 500 -25.85 -2.42 -28.18
C GLN A 500 -26.34 -3.75 -27.60
N VAL A 501 -25.43 -4.59 -27.10
CA VAL A 501 -25.75 -5.88 -26.47
C VAL A 501 -26.46 -5.67 -25.14
N SER A 502 -25.91 -4.82 -24.27
CA SER A 502 -26.52 -4.47 -22.98
C SER A 502 -27.89 -3.84 -23.20
N SER A 503 -28.03 -2.83 -24.05
CA SER A 503 -29.31 -2.15 -24.31
C SER A 503 -30.37 -3.02 -24.99
N SER A 504 -30.00 -3.94 -25.88
CA SER A 504 -30.97 -4.84 -26.54
C SER A 504 -31.69 -5.76 -25.55
N LYS A 505 -31.03 -6.08 -24.42
CA LYS A 505 -31.61 -6.86 -23.33
C LYS A 505 -32.48 -5.98 -22.40
N HIS A 506 -32.33 -4.65 -22.43
CA HIS A 506 -33.21 -3.73 -21.69
C HIS A 506 -34.62 -3.64 -22.28
N LYS A 507 -34.77 -3.76 -23.61
CA LYS A 507 -36.08 -3.61 -24.29
C LYS A 507 -37.01 -4.82 -24.22
N LYS A 508 -36.55 -5.99 -23.75
CA LYS A 508 -37.36 -7.22 -23.73
C LYS A 508 -38.25 -7.40 -22.48
N THR A 509 -38.20 -6.48 -21.52
CA THR A 509 -38.96 -6.55 -20.24
C THR A 509 -40.18 -5.62 -20.18
N GLY A 510 -40.57 -5.02 -21.31
CA GLY A 510 -41.76 -4.16 -21.41
C GLY A 510 -42.84 -4.75 -22.31
N LYS A 511 -43.32 -5.96 -22.01
CA LYS A 511 -44.60 -6.50 -22.51
C LYS A 511 -45.25 -7.38 -21.47
#